data_AF-A0AAW1W126-F1
#
_entry.id   AF-A0AAW1W126-F1
#
_cell.length_a   1.000
_cell.length_b   1.000
_cell.length_c   1.000
_cell.angle_alpha   90.00
_cell.angle_beta   90.00
_cell.angle_gamma   90.00
#
_symmetry.space_group_name_H-M   'P 1'
#
loop_
_entity.id
_entity.type
_entity.pdbx_description
1 polymer ?
#
loop_
_entity_poly.entity_id
_entity_poly.type
_entity_poly.pdbx_seq_one_letter_code
_entity_poly.pdbx_strand_id
1 'polypeptide(L)'
;MRDAAVWRRLDRFLFSADWEECFPNVRQCALTRVTSDHCPIELNTNSLKWGPGPFRVENMWLKHPSFKENFTRWWETDSGPGWEGFKFMNKLRGVKPSLRRNLSDVEPNLYTLVVILKDASGNIVDCESCLVGIRQVSKAPKQLLVNGHPIIIRGVNRHEHHPRLGKTNIESCMVKDLVLMKQNNINAVRNSHYPQHPRWYELCDLFGLYMIDEANIETHGFDLSGHVKHPTLEPSWAMAMLDRVIGMVERDKNHACIISWSLGNEAGYGPNHSALAGWIRGKDPSRLVHYEGGGSRTPSTDIVCPMYMRVWDIVKIARDPNETRPLILCEYVI
;
A
#
# COMPACT_ATOMS: atom_id res chain seq x y z
N MET A 1 -27.01 -1.28 -34.04
CA MET A 1 -26.35 -0.29 -33.16
C MET A 1 -26.92 -0.45 -31.75
N ARG A 2 -26.00 -0.71 -30.81
CA ARG A 2 -26.10 -0.62 -29.34
C ARG A 2 -26.96 -1.64 -28.60
N ASP A 3 -26.21 -2.42 -27.82
CA ASP A 3 -26.58 -3.53 -26.97
C ASP A 3 -27.56 -3.16 -25.85
N ALA A 4 -28.43 -4.12 -25.58
CA ALA A 4 -29.36 -4.14 -24.48
C ALA A 4 -28.64 -4.58 -23.20
N ALA A 5 -28.67 -3.75 -22.16
CA ALA A 5 -28.37 -4.18 -20.80
C ALA A 5 -29.62 -4.83 -20.21
N VAL A 6 -29.66 -6.16 -20.18
CA VAL A 6 -30.66 -6.93 -19.42
C VAL A 6 -29.92 -7.85 -18.45
N TRP A 7 -30.20 -7.62 -17.17
CA TRP A 7 -29.63 -8.28 -16.00
C TRP A 7 -30.25 -9.67 -15.71
N ARG A 8 -29.57 -10.46 -14.84
CA ARG A 8 -29.94 -11.70 -14.08
C ARG A 8 -29.53 -13.06 -14.70
N ARG A 9 -29.07 -14.10 -13.95
CA ARG A 9 -29.47 -14.65 -12.63
C ARG A 9 -28.29 -15.16 -11.76
N LEU A 10 -28.47 -15.05 -10.44
CA LEU A 10 -27.64 -15.47 -9.29
C LEU A 10 -27.68 -16.98 -8.99
N ASP A 11 -26.59 -17.52 -8.40
CA ASP A 11 -26.55 -18.60 -7.39
C ASP A 11 -25.16 -18.56 -6.71
N ARG A 12 -24.87 -18.85 -5.43
CA ARG A 12 -25.58 -19.12 -4.16
C ARG A 12 -24.52 -19.02 -3.05
N PHE A 13 -24.88 -18.45 -1.90
CA PHE A 13 -24.22 -18.72 -0.63
C PHE A 13 -24.95 -19.89 0.05
N LEU A 14 -24.20 -20.75 0.76
CA LEU A 14 -24.79 -21.76 1.64
C LEU A 14 -24.99 -21.13 3.02
N PHE A 15 -26.24 -21.11 3.46
CA PHE A 15 -26.66 -20.90 4.84
C PHE A 15 -26.99 -22.28 5.42
N SER A 16 -26.42 -22.63 6.58
CA SER A 16 -26.75 -23.85 7.33
C SER A 16 -27.27 -23.48 8.71
N ALA A 17 -28.09 -24.35 9.31
CA ALA A 17 -28.58 -24.18 10.69
C ALA A 17 -27.40 -24.10 11.70
N ASP A 18 -26.33 -24.86 11.46
CA ASP A 18 -25.10 -24.84 12.27
C ASP A 18 -24.43 -23.45 12.28
N TRP A 19 -24.53 -22.70 11.17
CA TRP A 19 -24.00 -21.33 11.07
C TRP A 19 -24.80 -20.34 11.94
N GLU A 20 -26.13 -20.52 12.02
CA GLU A 20 -27.01 -19.71 12.86
C GLU A 20 -26.77 -19.98 14.35
N GLU A 21 -26.48 -21.23 14.72
CA GLU A 21 -26.09 -21.60 16.09
C GLU A 21 -24.75 -21.00 16.50
N CYS A 22 -23.79 -20.86 15.56
CA CYS A 22 -22.47 -20.28 15.84
C CYS A 22 -22.50 -18.75 15.94
N PHE A 23 -23.46 -18.06 15.30
CA PHE A 23 -23.48 -16.60 15.20
C PHE A 23 -24.88 -15.99 15.43
N PRO A 24 -25.49 -16.19 16.61
CA PRO A 24 -26.89 -15.82 16.89
C PRO A 24 -27.17 -14.31 16.90
N ASN A 25 -26.12 -13.46 16.85
CA ASN A 25 -26.21 -12.01 16.85
C ASN A 25 -26.02 -11.36 15.47
N VAL A 26 -25.88 -12.16 14.41
CA VAL A 26 -25.73 -11.64 13.05
C VAL A 26 -27.05 -11.02 12.61
N ARG A 27 -27.02 -9.73 12.29
CA ARG A 27 -28.12 -9.08 11.55
C ARG A 27 -27.72 -8.87 10.11
N GLN A 28 -28.53 -9.42 9.20
CA GLN A 28 -28.38 -9.26 7.76
C GLN A 28 -29.30 -8.14 7.29
N CYS A 29 -28.76 -7.10 6.64
CA CYS A 29 -29.60 -6.12 5.96
C CYS A 29 -29.18 -5.97 4.49
N ALA A 30 -30.18 -5.85 3.62
CA ALA A 30 -29.99 -5.61 2.21
C ALA A 30 -29.90 -4.08 2.01
N LEU A 31 -28.77 -3.57 1.52
CA LEU A 31 -28.58 -2.12 1.37
C LEU A 31 -29.35 -1.55 0.16
N THR A 32 -29.77 -0.28 0.26
CA THR A 32 -30.62 0.35 -0.74
C THR A 32 -29.94 0.45 -2.10
N ARG A 33 -30.68 0.06 -3.14
CA ARG A 33 -30.22 -0.11 -4.52
C ARG A 33 -30.09 1.24 -5.21
N VAL A 34 -28.88 1.64 -5.59
CA VAL A 34 -28.68 2.95 -6.25
C VAL A 34 -28.47 2.82 -7.76
N THR A 35 -27.74 1.82 -8.28
CA THR A 35 -27.55 1.67 -9.76
C THR A 35 -27.10 0.27 -10.26
N SER A 36 -27.07 -0.79 -9.44
CA SER A 36 -26.67 -2.16 -9.87
C SER A 36 -27.74 -3.20 -9.55
N ASP A 37 -27.78 -4.33 -10.27
CA ASP A 37 -28.70 -5.42 -9.95
C ASP A 37 -28.31 -6.24 -8.72
N HIS A 38 -27.09 -6.07 -8.22
CA HIS A 38 -26.62 -6.64 -6.96
C HIS A 38 -26.92 -5.71 -5.78
N CYS A 39 -27.50 -6.29 -4.72
CA CYS A 39 -27.70 -5.62 -3.44
C CYS A 39 -26.59 -6.08 -2.48
N PRO A 40 -25.71 -5.18 -2.01
CA PRO A 40 -24.73 -5.56 -0.99
C PRO A 40 -25.47 -5.93 0.29
N ILE A 41 -25.05 -7.06 0.87
CA ILE A 41 -25.58 -7.59 2.12
C ILE A 41 -24.59 -7.19 3.21
N GLU A 42 -25.05 -6.37 4.16
CA GLU A 42 -24.27 -6.05 5.35
C GLU A 42 -24.49 -7.16 6.39
N LEU A 43 -23.40 -7.80 6.82
CA LEU A 43 -23.37 -8.74 7.93
C LEU A 43 -22.86 -7.99 9.17
N ASN A 44 -23.79 -7.62 10.05
CA ASN A 44 -23.45 -6.92 11.28
C ASN A 44 -23.23 -7.93 12.41
N THR A 45 -21.96 -8.18 12.74
CA THR A 45 -21.56 -8.87 13.97
C THR A 45 -21.17 -7.80 14.98
N ASN A 46 -22.02 -7.57 15.99
CA ASN A 46 -21.85 -6.67 17.14
C ASN A 46 -20.62 -5.73 17.10
N SER A 47 -20.87 -4.42 16.96
CA SER A 47 -19.86 -3.38 17.05
C SER A 47 -19.04 -3.50 18.35
N LEU A 48 -17.79 -3.94 18.25
CA LEU A 48 -16.81 -3.76 19.32
C LEU A 48 -16.51 -2.26 19.42
N LYS A 49 -17.33 -1.52 20.17
CA LYS A 49 -17.06 -0.13 20.53
C LYS A 49 -15.96 -0.12 21.57
N TRP A 50 -14.70 -0.07 21.12
CA TRP A 50 -13.72 0.71 21.89
C TRP A 50 -14.36 2.09 22.10
N GLY A 51 -14.43 2.53 23.35
CA GLY A 51 -15.05 3.80 23.74
C GLY A 51 -14.62 4.97 22.83
N PRO A 52 -15.35 6.10 22.82
CA PRO A 52 -15.18 7.13 21.80
C PRO A 52 -13.71 7.52 21.65
N GLY A 53 -13.07 7.06 20.57
CA GLY A 53 -11.72 7.46 20.24
C GLY A 53 -11.69 8.99 20.12
N PRO A 54 -10.66 9.66 20.66
CA PRO A 54 -10.58 11.11 20.61
C PRO A 54 -10.75 11.58 19.16
N PHE A 55 -11.52 12.65 18.97
CA PHE A 55 -11.63 13.28 17.67
C PHE A 55 -10.25 13.87 17.32
N ARG A 56 -9.53 13.21 16.41
CA ARG A 56 -8.23 13.68 15.91
C ARG A 56 -8.46 14.48 14.64
N VAL A 57 -7.94 15.70 14.61
CA VAL A 57 -7.87 16.54 13.42
C VAL A 57 -6.54 16.26 12.75
N GLU A 58 -6.57 15.76 11.51
CA GLU A 58 -5.35 15.55 10.74
C GLU A 58 -4.90 16.87 10.11
N ASN A 59 -3.62 17.25 10.31
CA ASN A 59 -3.08 18.51 9.79
C ASN A 59 -3.17 18.65 8.26
N MET A 60 -3.26 17.53 7.53
CA MET A 60 -3.46 17.55 6.08
C MET A 60 -4.84 18.07 5.66
N TRP A 61 -5.87 17.88 6.49
CA TRP A 61 -7.21 18.39 6.20
C TRP A 61 -7.20 19.92 6.14
N LEU A 62 -6.48 20.56 7.06
CA LEU A 62 -6.33 22.02 7.11
C LEU A 62 -5.66 22.61 5.86
N LYS A 63 -4.93 21.80 5.09
CA LYS A 63 -4.21 22.22 3.87
C LYS A 63 -5.04 22.07 2.60
N HIS A 64 -6.16 21.36 2.64
CA HIS A 64 -7.00 21.17 1.46
C HIS A 64 -7.76 22.48 1.14
N PRO A 65 -7.72 23.01 -0.10
CA PRO A 65 -8.30 24.32 -0.44
C PRO A 65 -9.78 24.44 -0.08
N SER A 66 -10.55 23.36 -0.29
CA SER A 66 -11.98 23.31 0.02
C SER A 66 -12.29 22.90 1.46
N PHE A 67 -11.29 22.67 2.32
CA PHE A 67 -11.53 22.19 3.68
C PHE A 67 -12.41 23.14 4.47
N LYS A 68 -12.09 24.44 4.46
CA LYS A 68 -12.83 25.44 5.23
C LYS A 68 -14.28 25.52 4.79
N GLU A 69 -14.52 25.52 3.48
CA GLU A 69 -15.86 25.59 2.90
C GLU A 69 -16.67 24.31 3.19
N ASN A 70 -16.07 23.14 2.94
CA ASN A 70 -16.70 21.85 3.19
C ASN A 70 -16.98 21.61 4.67
N PHE A 71 -16.01 21.92 5.55
CA PHE A 71 -16.19 21.78 7.00
C PHE A 71 -17.28 22.71 7.51
N THR A 72 -17.33 23.97 7.05
CA THR A 72 -18.40 24.92 7.40
C THR A 72 -19.75 24.36 6.97
N ARG A 73 -19.88 23.90 5.73
CA ARG A 73 -21.11 23.29 5.21
C ARG A 73 -21.55 22.06 6.04
N TRP A 74 -20.62 21.18 6.40
CA TRP A 74 -20.93 20.00 7.22
C TRP A 74 -21.27 20.36 8.67
N TRP A 75 -20.64 21.41 9.21
CA TRP A 75 -20.85 21.91 10.56
C TRP A 75 -22.23 22.57 10.74
N GLU A 76 -22.75 23.16 9.66
CA GLU A 76 -24.06 23.81 9.61
C GLU A 76 -25.22 22.81 9.42
N THR A 77 -24.94 21.60 8.92
CA THR A 77 -25.99 20.60 8.59
C THR A 77 -26.55 19.77 9.74
N ASP A 78 -26.20 20.02 11.01
CA ASP A 78 -26.78 19.25 12.14
C ASP A 78 -27.08 20.14 13.35
N SER A 79 -28.29 20.01 13.90
CA SER A 79 -28.77 20.74 15.09
C SER A 79 -29.76 19.89 15.89
N GLY A 80 -29.37 18.65 16.21
CA GLY A 80 -30.13 17.81 17.13
C GLY A 80 -30.34 18.46 18.53
N PRO A 81 -31.42 18.08 19.25
CA PRO A 81 -31.70 18.57 20.60
C PRO A 81 -30.66 18.08 21.62
N GLY A 82 -30.41 18.86 22.68
CA GLY A 82 -29.50 18.51 23.79
C GLY A 82 -28.75 19.70 24.36
N TRP A 83 -27.90 19.46 25.36
CA TRP A 83 -27.00 20.48 25.92
C TRP A 83 -25.80 20.73 24.98
N GLU A 84 -25.20 21.92 25.05
CA GLU A 84 -24.20 22.39 24.07
C GLU A 84 -22.98 21.46 23.92
N GLY A 85 -22.49 20.85 25.00
CA GLY A 85 -21.42 19.85 24.91
C GLY A 85 -21.82 18.58 24.14
N PHE A 86 -23.09 18.15 24.27
CA PHE A 86 -23.63 17.01 23.53
C PHE A 86 -23.83 17.36 22.05
N LYS A 87 -24.32 18.56 21.75
CA LYS A 87 -24.44 19.09 20.38
C LYS A 87 -23.07 19.16 19.70
N PHE A 88 -22.06 19.70 20.38
CA PHE A 88 -20.68 19.78 19.89
C PHE A 88 -20.10 18.40 19.56
N MET A 89 -20.26 17.43 20.47
CA MET A 89 -19.76 16.07 20.25
C MET A 89 -20.50 15.32 19.13
N ASN A 90 -21.80 15.55 18.96
CA ASN A 90 -22.56 14.96 17.85
C ASN A 90 -22.20 15.59 16.51
N LYS A 91 -22.00 16.91 16.45
CA LYS A 91 -21.47 17.59 15.27
C LYS A 91 -20.11 17.01 14.85
N LEU A 92 -19.18 16.88 15.80
CA LEU A 92 -17.88 16.26 15.52
C LEU A 92 -18.00 14.81 15.02
N ARG A 93 -18.94 14.03 15.57
CA ARG A 93 -19.22 12.66 15.09
C ARG A 93 -19.81 12.65 13.69
N GLY A 94 -20.71 13.57 13.36
CA GLY A 94 -21.34 13.68 12.04
C GLY A 94 -20.39 14.18 10.95
N VAL A 95 -19.46 15.06 11.31
CA VAL A 95 -18.46 15.61 10.37
C VAL A 95 -17.32 14.62 10.10
N LYS A 96 -17.00 13.71 11.04
CA LYS A 96 -15.89 12.75 10.91
C LYS A 96 -15.99 11.82 9.68
N PRO A 97 -17.15 11.18 9.36
CA PRO A 97 -17.32 10.41 8.13
C PRO A 97 -17.16 11.27 6.87
N SER A 98 -17.70 12.50 6.87
CA SER A 98 -17.63 13.42 5.74
C SER A 98 -16.21 13.92 5.49
N LEU A 99 -15.43 14.16 6.54
CA LEU A 99 -13.99 14.45 6.48
C LEU A 99 -13.21 13.27 5.91
N ARG A 100 -13.48 12.05 6.39
CA ARG A 100 -12.80 10.84 5.92
C ARG A 100 -13.11 10.52 4.47
N ARG A 101 -14.38 10.58 4.06
CA ARG A 101 -14.82 10.23 2.70
C ARG A 101 -14.34 11.22 1.63
N ASN A 102 -14.24 12.51 1.96
CA ASN A 102 -13.89 13.54 0.99
C ASN A 102 -12.40 13.94 1.00
N LEU A 103 -11.61 13.49 1.98
CA LEU A 103 -10.21 13.92 2.17
C LEU A 103 -9.26 12.76 2.52
N SER A 104 -9.61 11.48 2.25
CA SER A 104 -8.72 10.35 2.52
C SER A 104 -7.98 9.89 1.26
N ASP A 105 -6.65 10.03 1.30
CA ASP A 105 -5.75 9.42 0.31
C ASP A 105 -5.47 7.93 0.58
N VAL A 106 -5.99 7.35 1.68
CA VAL A 106 -5.76 5.93 2.00
C VAL A 106 -6.96 5.34 2.78
N GLU A 107 -8.00 4.94 2.07
CA GLU A 107 -8.94 3.91 2.56
C GLU A 107 -8.61 2.60 1.82
N PRO A 108 -8.23 1.52 2.53
CA PRO A 108 -7.93 0.23 1.91
C PRO A 108 -9.25 -0.45 1.49
N ASN A 109 -9.81 0.01 0.38
CA ASN A 109 -10.95 -0.64 -0.25
C ASN A 109 -10.45 -1.92 -0.91
N LEU A 110 -10.64 -3.04 -0.21
CA LEU A 110 -10.25 -4.37 -0.66
C LEU A 110 -11.47 -5.18 -1.07
N TYR A 111 -11.27 -5.99 -2.09
CA TYR A 111 -12.21 -6.97 -2.61
C TYR A 111 -11.61 -8.36 -2.45
N THR A 112 -12.44 -9.37 -2.27
CA THR A 112 -11.97 -10.76 -2.32
C THR A 112 -12.14 -11.28 -3.74
N LEU A 113 -11.03 -11.58 -4.41
CA LEU A 113 -11.02 -12.35 -5.66
C LEU A 113 -11.06 -13.83 -5.30
N VAL A 114 -11.98 -14.57 -5.92
CA VAL A 114 -12.06 -16.04 -5.81
C VAL A 114 -11.91 -16.63 -7.21
N VAL A 115 -10.95 -17.53 -7.37
CA VAL A 115 -10.66 -18.23 -8.63
C VAL A 115 -11.00 -19.70 -8.45
N ILE A 116 -11.90 -20.22 -9.28
CA ILE A 116 -12.38 -21.59 -9.19
C ILE A 116 -11.97 -22.34 -10.46
N LEU A 117 -11.21 -23.42 -10.30
CA LEU A 117 -10.90 -24.35 -11.37
C LEU A 117 -12.00 -25.41 -11.44
N LYS A 118 -12.54 -25.64 -12.64
CA LYS A 118 -13.55 -26.67 -12.90
C LYS A 118 -13.08 -27.67 -13.95
N ASP A 119 -13.49 -28.91 -13.80
CA ASP A 119 -13.30 -29.93 -14.83
C ASP A 119 -14.29 -29.75 -16.01
N ALA A 120 -14.15 -30.58 -17.04
CA ALA A 120 -15.04 -30.56 -18.21
C ALA A 120 -16.50 -30.93 -17.88
N SER A 121 -16.76 -31.55 -16.73
CA SER A 121 -18.09 -31.90 -16.23
C SER A 121 -18.71 -30.79 -15.38
N GLY A 122 -17.97 -29.70 -15.12
CA GLY A 122 -18.42 -28.56 -14.33
C GLY A 122 -18.21 -28.72 -12.82
N ASN A 123 -17.55 -29.79 -12.38
CA ASN A 123 -17.23 -29.98 -10.96
C ASN A 123 -16.05 -29.10 -10.55
N ILE A 124 -16.06 -28.62 -9.31
CA ILE A 124 -14.94 -27.83 -8.76
C ILE A 124 -13.77 -28.78 -8.48
N VAL A 125 -12.61 -28.45 -9.04
CA VAL A 125 -11.34 -29.16 -8.82
C VAL A 125 -10.51 -28.43 -7.77
N ASP A 126 -10.49 -27.10 -7.82
CA ASP A 126 -9.68 -26.27 -6.93
C ASP A 126 -10.30 -24.88 -6.76
N CYS A 127 -9.96 -24.21 -5.66
CA CYS A 127 -10.44 -22.86 -5.34
C CYS A 127 -9.38 -22.08 -4.57
N GLU A 128 -9.00 -20.93 -5.10
CA GLU A 128 -8.05 -20.01 -4.47
C GLU A 128 -8.68 -18.64 -4.25
N SER A 129 -8.20 -17.92 -3.25
CA SER A 129 -8.67 -16.56 -3.00
C SER A 129 -7.57 -15.61 -2.52
N CYS A 130 -7.71 -14.34 -2.88
CA CYS A 130 -6.82 -13.29 -2.40
C CYS A 130 -7.55 -11.95 -2.25
N LEU A 131 -6.94 -11.04 -1.52
CA LEU A 131 -7.40 -9.66 -1.43
C LEU A 131 -6.88 -8.86 -2.62
N VAL A 132 -7.73 -8.03 -3.20
CA VAL A 132 -7.43 -7.16 -4.34
C VAL A 132 -7.82 -5.74 -3.98
N GLY A 133 -6.86 -4.82 -4.12
CA GLY A 133 -7.11 -3.39 -4.04
C GLY A 133 -7.15 -2.79 -5.45
N ILE A 134 -8.18 -1.99 -5.74
CA ILE A 134 -8.25 -1.26 -7.01
C ILE A 134 -7.44 0.02 -6.85
N ARG A 135 -6.28 0.07 -7.51
CA ARG A 135 -5.46 1.28 -7.58
C ARG A 135 -4.61 1.36 -8.84
N GLN A 136 -4.15 2.56 -9.15
CA GLN A 136 -3.18 2.84 -10.19
C GLN A 136 -2.00 3.61 -9.61
N VAL A 137 -0.77 3.16 -9.86
CA VAL A 137 0.44 3.93 -9.55
C VAL A 137 0.95 4.55 -10.84
N SER A 138 1.29 5.83 -10.79
CA SER A 138 1.85 6.54 -11.93
C SER A 138 2.78 7.65 -11.46
N LYS A 139 3.38 8.35 -12.43
CA LYS A 139 4.26 9.49 -12.18
C LYS A 139 3.82 10.69 -13.02
N ALA A 140 3.97 11.87 -12.45
CA ALA A 140 3.92 13.16 -13.13
C ALA A 140 5.23 13.91 -12.87
N PRO A 141 5.51 15.04 -13.53
CA PRO A 141 6.75 15.78 -13.28
C PRO A 141 6.98 16.03 -11.78
N LYS A 142 8.04 15.44 -11.24
CA LYS A 142 8.48 15.52 -9.84
C LYS A 142 7.47 14.97 -8.82
N GLN A 143 6.51 14.15 -9.25
CA GLN A 143 5.44 13.64 -8.40
C GLN A 143 5.21 12.13 -8.59
N LEU A 144 5.08 11.43 -7.47
CA LEU A 144 4.55 10.08 -7.41
C LEU A 144 3.04 10.17 -7.20
N LEU A 145 2.28 9.50 -8.05
CA LEU A 145 0.82 9.52 -8.01
C LEU A 145 0.25 8.15 -7.65
N VAL A 146 -0.82 8.15 -6.86
CA VAL A 146 -1.71 7.00 -6.67
C VAL A 146 -3.12 7.46 -7.02
N ASN A 147 -3.80 6.72 -7.91
CA ASN A 147 -5.12 7.06 -8.43
C ASN A 147 -5.21 8.48 -9.02
N GLY A 148 -4.12 8.95 -9.63
CA GLY A 148 -4.03 10.29 -10.21
C GLY A 148 -3.72 11.41 -9.21
N HIS A 149 -3.61 11.12 -7.92
CA HIS A 149 -3.33 12.11 -6.88
C HIS A 149 -1.89 12.02 -6.36
N PRO A 150 -1.17 13.15 -6.20
CA PRO A 150 0.17 13.14 -5.67
C PRO A 150 0.18 12.77 -4.19
N ILE A 151 1.03 11.81 -3.82
CA ILE A 151 1.13 11.33 -2.45
C ILE A 151 2.41 11.82 -1.76
N ILE A 152 2.33 11.97 -0.43
CA ILE A 152 3.49 12.27 0.42
C ILE A 152 3.85 11.01 1.21
N ILE A 153 5.07 10.52 1.00
CA ILE A 153 5.61 9.37 1.74
C ILE A 153 6.07 9.82 3.14
N ARG A 154 5.39 9.31 4.16
CA ARG A 154 5.78 9.36 5.57
C ARG A 154 6.18 7.95 5.98
N GLY A 155 7.35 7.55 5.49
CA GLY A 155 7.80 6.17 5.52
C GLY A 155 8.80 5.87 6.62
N VAL A 156 8.95 4.58 6.91
CA VAL A 156 10.05 4.03 7.70
C VAL A 156 10.68 2.83 6.98
N ASN A 157 11.96 2.60 7.24
CA ASN A 157 12.64 1.36 6.88
C ASN A 157 12.37 0.33 7.98
N ARG A 158 11.84 -0.84 7.62
CA ARG A 158 11.56 -1.92 8.58
C ARG A 158 12.43 -3.12 8.23
N HIS A 159 13.28 -3.51 9.18
CA HIS A 159 13.89 -4.84 9.18
C HIS A 159 13.01 -5.82 9.96
N GLU A 160 12.99 -7.08 9.52
CA GLU A 160 12.47 -8.17 10.35
C GLU A 160 13.44 -8.43 11.51
N HIS A 161 13.02 -8.10 12.73
CA HIS A 161 13.84 -8.28 13.92
C HIS A 161 12.98 -8.48 15.17
N HIS A 162 13.35 -9.47 15.97
CA HIS A 162 12.82 -9.71 17.30
C HIS A 162 13.98 -9.82 18.31
N PRO A 163 13.93 -9.12 19.46
CA PRO A 163 15.06 -9.01 20.37
C PRO A 163 15.54 -10.35 20.97
N ARG A 164 14.69 -11.38 20.97
CA ARG A 164 15.05 -12.74 21.44
C ARG A 164 15.15 -13.79 20.35
N LEU A 165 14.54 -13.56 19.18
CA LEU A 165 14.37 -14.58 18.14
C LEU A 165 15.13 -14.23 16.85
N GLY A 166 15.85 -13.10 16.84
CA GLY A 166 16.58 -12.65 15.66
C GLY A 166 15.62 -12.33 14.52
N LYS A 167 15.77 -13.02 13.39
CA LYS A 167 14.98 -12.78 12.16
C LYS A 167 13.62 -13.49 12.13
N THR A 168 13.32 -14.37 13.08
CA THR A 168 12.02 -15.06 13.12
C THR A 168 10.90 -14.09 13.48
N ASN A 169 9.92 -13.93 12.59
CA ASN A 169 8.75 -13.08 12.83
C ASN A 169 7.60 -13.81 13.49
N ILE A 170 6.87 -13.06 14.31
CA ILE A 170 5.60 -13.46 14.92
C ILE A 170 4.55 -12.49 14.42
N GLU A 171 3.39 -12.98 14.00
CA GLU A 171 2.30 -12.13 13.48
C GLU A 171 1.89 -11.03 14.48
N SER A 172 1.81 -11.35 15.78
CA SER A 172 1.50 -10.34 16.79
C SER A 172 2.50 -9.18 16.83
N CYS A 173 3.77 -9.43 16.51
CA CYS A 173 4.79 -8.38 16.40
C CYS A 173 4.59 -7.55 15.12
N MET A 174 4.29 -8.19 13.98
CA MET A 174 3.94 -7.49 12.74
C MET A 174 2.74 -6.55 12.94
N VAL A 175 1.67 -7.05 13.57
CA VAL A 175 0.49 -6.25 13.88
C VAL A 175 0.83 -5.10 14.84
N LYS A 176 1.68 -5.34 15.85
CA LYS A 176 2.13 -4.29 16.78
C LYS A 176 2.92 -3.20 16.05
N ASP A 177 3.82 -3.58 15.15
CA ASP A 177 4.58 -2.64 14.31
C ASP A 177 3.62 -1.75 13.49
N LEU A 178 2.65 -2.36 12.81
CA LEU A 178 1.64 -1.65 12.00
C LEU A 178 0.79 -0.69 12.84
N VAL A 179 0.30 -1.15 14.00
CA VAL A 179 -0.49 -0.31 14.90
C VAL A 179 0.32 0.90 15.36
N LEU A 180 1.59 0.70 15.73
CA LEU A 180 2.49 1.79 16.11
C LEU A 180 2.75 2.74 14.96
N MET A 181 2.99 2.23 13.75
CA MET A 181 3.16 3.05 12.54
C MET A 181 1.93 3.94 12.31
N LYS A 182 0.73 3.36 12.29
CA LYS A 182 -0.51 4.10 12.06
C LYS A 182 -0.80 5.12 13.18
N GLN A 183 -0.52 4.78 14.44
CA GLN A 183 -0.69 5.71 15.57
C GLN A 183 0.22 6.93 15.48
N ASN A 184 1.36 6.80 14.80
CA ASN A 184 2.36 7.85 14.59
C ASN A 184 2.33 8.44 13.18
N ASN A 185 1.20 8.32 12.47
CA ASN A 185 0.96 8.92 11.16
C ASN A 185 1.93 8.47 10.04
N ILE A 186 2.54 7.29 10.20
CA ILE A 186 3.31 6.61 9.15
C ILE A 186 2.33 6.02 8.15
N ASN A 187 2.58 6.25 6.86
CA ASN A 187 1.73 5.76 5.77
C ASN A 187 2.48 4.86 4.78
N ALA A 188 3.80 4.66 4.97
CA ALA A 188 4.59 3.84 4.09
C ALA A 188 5.67 3.04 4.83
N VAL A 189 6.11 1.94 4.21
CA VAL A 189 7.22 1.12 4.69
C VAL A 189 8.10 0.67 3.54
N ARG A 190 9.42 0.72 3.72
CA ARG A 190 10.39 0.04 2.85
C ARG A 190 10.83 -1.25 3.51
N ASN A 191 10.77 -2.35 2.78
CA ASN A 191 11.18 -3.68 3.22
C ASN A 191 12.71 -3.82 3.20
N SER A 192 13.38 -3.22 4.18
CA SER A 192 14.83 -3.18 4.26
C SER A 192 15.42 -4.53 4.71
N HIS A 193 16.31 -5.17 3.96
CA HIS A 193 16.68 -4.95 2.55
C HIS A 193 16.43 -6.23 1.74
N TYR A 194 15.20 -6.75 1.87
CA TYR A 194 14.79 -8.04 1.32
C TYR A 194 13.26 -8.22 1.39
N PRO A 195 12.68 -9.12 0.57
CA PRO A 195 11.26 -9.42 0.65
C PRO A 195 10.95 -10.08 2.00
N GLN A 196 9.88 -9.63 2.65
CA GLN A 196 9.54 -10.05 4.01
C GLN A 196 8.65 -11.30 4.02
N HIS A 197 8.26 -11.74 5.22
CA HIS A 197 7.30 -12.84 5.40
C HIS A 197 5.98 -12.52 4.67
N PRO A 198 5.36 -13.45 3.89
CA PRO A 198 4.17 -13.17 3.08
C PRO A 198 3.00 -12.51 3.84
N ARG A 199 2.78 -12.95 5.09
CA ARG A 199 1.77 -12.35 5.98
C ARG A 199 1.92 -10.83 6.19
N TRP A 200 3.14 -10.29 6.09
CA TRP A 200 3.38 -8.85 6.21
C TRP A 200 2.64 -8.04 5.13
N TYR A 201 2.60 -8.55 3.90
CA TYR A 201 1.98 -7.88 2.75
C TYR A 201 0.46 -7.86 2.87
N GLU A 202 -0.14 -9.00 3.25
CA GLU A 202 -1.56 -9.10 3.56
C GLU A 202 -1.98 -8.10 4.64
N LEU A 203 -1.18 -7.99 5.71
CA LEU A 203 -1.44 -7.03 6.78
C LEU A 203 -1.26 -5.58 6.30
N CYS A 204 -0.27 -5.29 5.45
CA CYS A 204 -0.09 -3.96 4.86
C CYS A 204 -1.26 -3.55 3.94
N ASP A 205 -1.80 -4.50 3.17
CA ASP A 205 -3.03 -4.29 2.39
C ASP A 205 -4.19 -3.92 3.33
N LEU A 206 -4.40 -4.69 4.39
CA LEU A 206 -5.49 -4.49 5.36
C LEU A 206 -5.38 -3.17 6.15
N PHE A 207 -4.17 -2.80 6.58
CA PHE A 207 -3.92 -1.59 7.37
C PHE A 207 -3.78 -0.31 6.50
N GLY A 208 -3.70 -0.47 5.19
CA GLY A 208 -3.47 0.62 4.24
C GLY A 208 -2.12 1.28 4.46
N LEU A 209 -1.05 0.60 4.03
CA LEU A 209 0.29 1.17 3.90
C LEU A 209 0.75 1.12 2.45
N TYR A 210 1.49 2.15 2.03
CA TYR A 210 2.30 2.06 0.82
C TYR A 210 3.59 1.29 1.11
N MET A 211 4.00 0.43 0.18
CA MET A 211 5.18 -0.41 0.35
C MET A 211 6.14 -0.25 -0.81
N ILE A 212 7.43 -0.11 -0.47
CA ILE A 212 8.54 -0.39 -1.38
C ILE A 212 9.02 -1.79 -1.01
N ASP A 213 8.76 -2.76 -1.87
CA ASP A 213 9.30 -4.10 -1.70
C ASP A 213 10.66 -4.20 -2.37
N GLU A 214 11.62 -4.87 -1.74
CA GLU A 214 13.04 -4.77 -2.11
C GLU A 214 13.68 -6.14 -2.29
N ALA A 215 14.37 -6.34 -3.42
CA ALA A 215 15.06 -7.58 -3.69
C ALA A 215 16.19 -7.78 -2.66
N ASN A 216 16.43 -9.03 -2.26
CA ASN A 216 17.46 -9.40 -1.27
C ASN A 216 18.87 -9.34 -1.88
N ILE A 217 19.29 -8.15 -2.29
CA ILE A 217 20.54 -7.87 -2.99
C ILE A 217 21.20 -6.70 -2.28
N GLU A 218 22.24 -7.01 -1.52
CA GLU A 218 23.13 -6.02 -0.93
C GLU A 218 24.56 -6.54 -0.97
N THR A 219 25.47 -5.72 -1.48
CA THR A 219 26.88 -6.10 -1.66
C THR A 219 27.82 -4.99 -1.21
N HIS A 220 27.39 -4.20 -0.22
CA HIS A 220 28.12 -3.05 0.33
C HIS A 220 29.58 -3.40 0.66
N GLY A 221 29.86 -4.59 1.21
CA GLY A 221 31.22 -5.02 1.53
C GLY A 221 32.22 -5.02 0.36
N PHE A 222 31.75 -5.04 -0.90
CA PHE A 222 32.61 -4.95 -2.07
C PHE A 222 33.14 -3.53 -2.32
N ASP A 223 32.47 -2.48 -1.82
CA ASP A 223 32.98 -1.10 -1.93
C ASP A 223 34.27 -0.90 -1.11
N LEU A 224 34.45 -1.71 -0.06
CA LEU A 224 35.68 -1.77 0.73
C LEU A 224 36.75 -2.68 0.11
N SER A 225 36.40 -3.44 -0.93
CA SER A 225 37.23 -4.51 -1.49
C SER A 225 37.72 -4.16 -2.90
N GLY A 226 38.47 -3.06 -3.04
CA GLY A 226 38.87 -2.50 -4.36
C GLY A 226 39.70 -3.41 -5.29
N HIS A 227 40.13 -4.59 -4.84
CA HIS A 227 40.80 -5.61 -5.66
C HIS A 227 39.84 -6.64 -6.25
N VAL A 228 38.57 -6.65 -5.82
CA VAL A 228 37.52 -7.54 -6.32
C VAL A 228 36.51 -6.70 -7.10
N LYS A 229 36.17 -7.18 -8.30
CA LYS A 229 35.16 -6.51 -9.10
C LYS A 229 33.79 -6.70 -8.45
N HIS A 230 33.02 -5.61 -8.40
CA HIS A 230 31.70 -5.61 -7.79
C HIS A 230 30.77 -6.60 -8.53
N PRO A 231 29.97 -7.45 -7.84
CA PRO A 231 29.11 -8.46 -8.46
C PRO A 231 28.20 -7.92 -9.55
N THR A 232 27.79 -6.66 -9.45
CA THR A 232 26.89 -6.00 -10.41
C THR A 232 27.53 -5.63 -11.74
N LEU A 233 28.86 -5.69 -11.81
CA LEU A 233 29.66 -5.54 -13.02
C LEU A 233 30.06 -6.90 -13.62
N GLU A 234 29.79 -8.00 -12.94
CA GLU A 234 30.23 -9.34 -13.33
C GLU A 234 29.09 -10.17 -13.93
N PRO A 235 29.23 -10.65 -15.19
CA PRO A 235 28.18 -11.45 -15.84
C PRO A 235 27.86 -12.76 -15.10
N SER A 236 28.82 -13.35 -14.39
CA SER A 236 28.62 -14.58 -13.62
C SER A 236 27.58 -14.43 -12.50
N TRP A 237 27.35 -13.22 -12.00
CA TRP A 237 26.35 -12.93 -10.97
C TRP A 237 24.99 -12.53 -11.55
N ALA A 238 24.89 -12.29 -12.86
CA ALA A 238 23.66 -11.77 -13.49
C ALA A 238 22.44 -12.65 -13.20
N MET A 239 22.58 -13.97 -13.32
CA MET A 239 21.47 -14.90 -13.07
C MET A 239 21.08 -14.98 -11.60
N ALA A 240 22.06 -14.97 -10.68
CA ALA A 240 21.77 -15.01 -9.24
C ALA A 240 21.06 -13.73 -8.77
N MET A 241 21.44 -12.57 -9.31
CA MET A 241 20.75 -11.31 -9.05
C MET A 241 19.34 -11.30 -9.65
N LEU A 242 19.19 -11.78 -10.88
CA LEU A 242 17.90 -11.83 -11.56
C LEU A 242 16.91 -12.75 -10.84
N ASP A 243 17.38 -13.92 -10.38
CA ASP A 243 16.56 -14.86 -9.60
C ASP A 243 15.91 -14.20 -8.38
N ARG A 244 16.65 -13.38 -7.63
CA ARG A 244 16.12 -12.67 -6.46
C ARG A 244 15.04 -11.64 -6.81
N VAL A 245 15.20 -10.95 -7.94
CA VAL A 245 14.18 -10.02 -8.45
C VAL A 245 12.94 -10.77 -8.95
N ILE A 246 13.12 -11.85 -9.69
CA ILE A 246 12.03 -12.71 -10.17
C ILE A 246 11.23 -13.24 -8.98
N GLY A 247 11.92 -13.80 -7.98
CA GLY A 247 11.30 -14.37 -6.78
C GLY A 247 10.45 -13.35 -6.01
N MET A 248 10.95 -12.11 -5.85
CA MET A 248 10.19 -11.02 -5.23
C MET A 248 8.93 -10.67 -6.04
N VAL A 249 9.09 -10.33 -7.33
CA VAL A 249 7.99 -9.82 -8.15
C VAL A 249 6.93 -10.89 -8.39
N GLU A 250 7.32 -12.12 -8.74
CA GLU A 250 6.35 -13.18 -9.06
C GLU A 250 5.52 -13.58 -7.85
N ARG A 251 6.12 -13.57 -6.65
CA ARG A 251 5.43 -13.86 -5.39
C ARG A 251 4.43 -12.76 -5.02
N ASP A 252 4.86 -11.50 -5.08
CA ASP A 252 4.15 -10.41 -4.39
C ASP A 252 3.37 -9.45 -5.30
N LYS A 253 3.43 -9.62 -6.64
CA LYS A 253 2.78 -8.74 -7.65
C LYS A 253 1.30 -8.43 -7.46
N ASN A 254 0.56 -9.26 -6.71
CA ASN A 254 -0.87 -9.08 -6.49
C ASN A 254 -1.20 -8.17 -5.30
N HIS A 255 -0.21 -7.79 -4.47
CA HIS A 255 -0.44 -6.94 -3.31
C HIS A 255 -0.63 -5.47 -3.68
N ALA A 256 -1.73 -4.89 -3.21
CA ALA A 256 -2.10 -3.52 -3.50
C ALA A 256 -1.22 -2.52 -2.73
N CYS A 257 -0.68 -2.87 -1.57
CA CYS A 257 0.21 -2.01 -0.80
C CYS A 257 1.50 -1.67 -1.56
N ILE A 258 2.00 -2.56 -2.41
CA ILE A 258 3.28 -2.37 -3.12
C ILE A 258 3.14 -1.32 -4.22
N ILE A 259 3.80 -0.18 -4.06
CA ILE A 259 3.78 0.90 -5.05
C ILE A 259 5.07 0.98 -5.88
N SER A 260 6.14 0.31 -5.42
CA SER A 260 7.42 0.28 -6.13
C SER A 260 8.21 -0.99 -5.81
N TRP A 261 8.96 -1.46 -6.80
CA TRP A 261 9.93 -2.54 -6.66
C TRP A 261 11.34 -1.95 -6.56
N SER A 262 12.08 -2.32 -5.52
CA SER A 262 13.47 -1.94 -5.34
C SER A 262 14.42 -3.04 -5.82
N LEU A 263 15.45 -2.67 -6.57
CA LEU A 263 16.43 -3.62 -7.12
C LEU A 263 17.40 -4.18 -6.05
N GLY A 264 17.33 -3.66 -4.83
CA GLY A 264 18.25 -3.99 -3.74
C GLY A 264 18.73 -2.73 -3.03
N ASN A 265 19.77 -2.88 -2.23
CA ASN A 265 20.38 -1.82 -1.44
C ASN A 265 21.90 -1.83 -1.62
N GLU A 266 22.53 -0.65 -1.64
CA GLU A 266 23.99 -0.46 -1.56
C GLU A 266 24.83 -1.54 -2.27
N ALA A 267 24.48 -1.81 -3.54
CA ALA A 267 25.15 -2.80 -4.38
C ALA A 267 25.86 -2.10 -5.56
N GLY A 268 26.38 -0.89 -5.35
CA GLY A 268 26.99 -0.10 -6.43
C GLY A 268 26.04 0.06 -7.63
N TYR A 269 26.57 0.02 -8.86
CA TYR A 269 25.75 0.05 -10.08
C TYR A 269 26.48 -0.62 -11.24
N GLY A 270 25.74 -1.30 -12.12
CA GLY A 270 26.33 -2.01 -13.25
C GLY A 270 25.30 -2.62 -14.21
N PRO A 271 25.75 -3.27 -15.30
CA PRO A 271 24.88 -3.86 -16.31
C PRO A 271 23.84 -4.82 -15.74
N ASN A 272 24.17 -5.54 -14.67
CA ASN A 272 23.23 -6.45 -14.02
C ASN A 272 22.00 -5.67 -13.52
N HIS A 273 22.17 -4.52 -12.84
CA HIS A 273 21.04 -3.68 -12.41
C HIS A 273 20.20 -3.16 -13.56
N SER A 274 20.83 -2.77 -14.68
CA SER A 274 20.09 -2.38 -15.89
C SER A 274 19.23 -3.52 -16.43
N ALA A 275 19.73 -4.76 -16.40
CA ALA A 275 18.97 -5.94 -16.78
C ALA A 275 17.81 -6.21 -15.82
N LEU A 276 18.02 -6.08 -14.50
CA LEU A 276 16.96 -6.22 -13.49
C LEU A 276 15.83 -5.21 -13.71
N ALA A 277 16.18 -3.93 -13.87
CA ALA A 277 15.21 -2.87 -14.11
C ALA A 277 14.43 -3.08 -15.42
N GLY A 278 15.13 -3.50 -16.48
CA GLY A 278 14.53 -3.85 -17.76
C GLY A 278 13.53 -5.01 -17.62
N TRP A 279 13.90 -6.05 -16.87
CA TRP A 279 13.02 -7.18 -16.62
C TRP A 279 11.77 -6.79 -15.82
N ILE A 280 11.92 -6.03 -14.72
CA ILE A 280 10.76 -5.56 -13.93
C ILE A 280 9.82 -4.73 -14.80
N ARG A 281 10.34 -3.77 -15.57
CA ARG A 281 9.52 -2.93 -16.46
C ARG A 281 8.79 -3.73 -17.53
N GLY A 282 9.40 -4.80 -18.04
CA GLY A 282 8.76 -5.72 -18.97
C GLY A 282 7.71 -6.61 -18.31
N LYS A 283 7.94 -7.03 -17.06
CA LYS A 283 7.08 -7.98 -16.33
C LYS A 283 5.88 -7.31 -15.66
N ASP A 284 6.11 -6.23 -14.93
CA ASP A 284 5.11 -5.48 -14.18
C ASP A 284 5.21 -3.98 -14.46
N PRO A 285 4.55 -3.49 -15.53
CA PRO A 285 4.51 -2.06 -15.85
C PRO A 285 3.58 -1.26 -14.92
N SER A 286 2.89 -1.90 -13.97
CA SER A 286 1.89 -1.24 -13.11
C SER A 286 2.50 -0.51 -11.90
N ARG A 287 3.82 -0.65 -11.68
CA ARG A 287 4.57 -0.10 -10.53
C ARG A 287 5.87 0.54 -10.99
N LEU A 288 6.45 1.38 -10.14
CA LEU A 288 7.72 2.07 -10.42
C LEU A 288 8.94 1.25 -9.95
N VAL A 289 10.10 1.47 -10.57
CA VAL A 289 11.38 0.88 -10.13
C VAL A 289 12.13 1.86 -9.22
N HIS A 290 12.62 1.36 -8.08
CA HIS A 290 13.43 2.07 -7.10
C HIS A 290 14.85 1.47 -7.09
N TYR A 291 15.89 2.30 -7.10
CA TYR A 291 17.25 1.84 -6.81
C TYR A 291 18.17 3.02 -6.50
N GLU A 292 18.73 3.00 -5.29
CA GLU A 292 19.61 4.06 -4.80
C GLU A 292 21.01 3.97 -5.43
N GLY A 293 21.54 2.77 -5.64
CA GLY A 293 22.94 2.61 -6.03
C GLY A 293 23.30 3.31 -7.35
N GLY A 294 24.54 3.80 -7.43
CA GLY A 294 25.01 4.57 -8.59
C GLY A 294 24.61 6.05 -8.56
N GLY A 295 24.46 6.63 -7.37
CA GLY A 295 24.16 8.06 -7.19
C GLY A 295 22.67 8.40 -7.25
N SER A 296 21.80 7.39 -7.05
CA SER A 296 20.36 7.49 -6.83
C SER A 296 19.56 8.16 -7.96
N ARG A 297 20.18 8.31 -9.13
CA ARG A 297 19.62 8.99 -10.32
C ARG A 297 19.89 8.25 -11.64
N THR A 298 20.32 6.99 -11.58
CA THR A 298 20.63 6.18 -12.78
C THR A 298 19.37 5.94 -13.65
N PRO A 299 19.52 5.51 -14.91
CA PRO A 299 18.37 5.11 -15.75
C PRO A 299 17.58 3.89 -15.22
N SER A 300 18.15 3.14 -14.28
CA SER A 300 17.53 1.96 -13.66
C SER A 300 16.61 2.30 -12.49
N THR A 301 16.33 3.59 -12.25
CA THR A 301 15.32 4.01 -11.28
C THR A 301 14.35 5.05 -11.85
N ASP A 302 13.09 4.91 -11.48
CA ASP A 302 11.97 5.81 -11.77
C ASP A 302 11.76 6.88 -10.67
N ILE A 303 12.47 6.74 -9.53
CA ILE A 303 12.39 7.62 -8.37
C ILE A 303 13.81 8.05 -8.02
N VAL A 304 14.08 9.36 -7.89
CA VAL A 304 15.35 9.81 -7.33
C VAL A 304 15.35 9.52 -5.85
N CYS A 305 16.15 8.55 -5.42
CA CYS A 305 15.99 7.93 -4.11
C CYS A 305 17.25 7.91 -3.24
N PRO A 306 17.88 9.07 -2.96
CA PRO A 306 19.10 9.11 -2.17
C PRO A 306 18.85 8.80 -0.70
N MET A 307 19.90 8.32 -0.03
CA MET A 307 19.93 8.18 1.41
C MET A 307 20.65 9.36 2.07
N TYR A 308 20.16 9.80 3.22
CA TYR A 308 20.78 10.81 4.11
C TYR A 308 21.17 12.14 3.44
N MET A 309 20.53 12.48 2.32
CA MET A 309 20.82 13.70 1.57
C MET A 309 20.40 14.96 2.33
N ARG A 310 21.28 15.96 2.35
CA ARG A 310 21.02 17.24 3.03
C ARG A 310 19.97 18.05 2.28
N VAL A 311 19.21 18.86 3.03
CA VAL A 311 18.10 19.66 2.49
C VAL A 311 18.53 20.55 1.32
N TRP A 312 19.70 21.19 1.38
CA TRP A 312 20.17 22.05 0.29
C TRP A 312 20.46 21.25 -0.99
N ASP A 313 20.87 19.99 -0.91
CA ASP A 313 21.10 19.13 -2.08
C ASP A 313 19.78 18.59 -2.64
N ILE A 314 18.81 18.29 -1.77
CA ILE A 314 17.42 17.99 -2.18
C ILE A 314 16.86 19.17 -2.98
N VAL A 315 17.03 20.41 -2.49
CA VAL A 315 16.56 21.62 -3.17
C VAL A 315 17.25 21.82 -4.52
N LYS A 316 18.55 21.50 -4.64
CA LYS A 316 19.26 21.54 -5.94
C LYS A 316 18.63 20.58 -6.94
N ILE A 317 18.37 19.32 -6.57
CA ILE A 317 17.74 18.34 -7.46
C ILE A 317 16.30 18.75 -7.78
N ALA A 318 15.54 19.23 -6.79
CA ALA A 318 14.17 19.71 -7.01
C ALA A 318 14.10 20.92 -7.96
N ARG A 319 15.18 21.72 -8.08
CA ARG A 319 15.29 22.85 -9.02
C ARG A 319 15.91 22.49 -10.37
N ASP A 320 16.52 21.31 -10.50
CA ASP A 320 17.06 20.81 -11.76
C ASP A 320 15.93 20.68 -12.81
N PRO A 321 15.99 21.42 -13.93
CA PRO A 321 14.96 21.33 -14.97
C PRO A 321 15.03 20.03 -15.78
N ASN A 322 16.17 19.33 -15.75
CA ASN A 322 16.37 18.08 -16.48
C ASN A 322 15.94 16.86 -15.66
N GLU A 323 15.66 17.03 -14.36
CA GLU A 323 15.12 15.97 -13.52
C GLU A 323 13.60 16.03 -13.48
N THR A 324 12.96 14.99 -13.99
CA THR A 324 11.49 14.91 -14.06
C THR A 324 10.92 13.88 -13.09
N ARG A 325 11.77 13.02 -12.50
CA ARG A 325 11.33 11.99 -11.56
C ARG A 325 11.00 12.59 -10.19
N PRO A 326 10.08 11.98 -9.43
CA PRO A 326 9.90 12.32 -8.02
C PRO A 326 11.17 12.02 -7.21
N LEU A 327 11.42 12.83 -6.18
CA LEU A 327 12.50 12.62 -5.22
C LEU A 327 11.91 12.14 -3.89
N ILE A 328 12.32 10.95 -3.44
CA ILE A 328 11.88 10.33 -2.19
C ILE A 328 13.11 9.74 -1.52
N LEU A 329 13.50 10.25 -0.35
CA LEU A 329 14.68 9.71 0.34
C LEU A 329 14.37 8.29 0.82
N CYS A 330 15.15 7.31 0.36
CA CYS A 330 14.96 5.91 0.75
C CYS A 330 15.30 5.71 2.23
N GLU A 331 16.24 6.50 2.75
CA GLU A 331 16.64 6.56 4.16
C GLU A 331 16.96 7.99 4.56
N TYR A 332 16.43 8.44 5.69
CA TYR A 332 16.76 9.74 6.27
C TYR A 332 16.25 9.83 7.71
N VAL A 333 16.79 10.79 8.45
CA VAL A 333 16.18 11.35 9.66
C VAL A 333 16.41 12.86 9.56
N ILE A 334 15.35 13.67 9.75
CA ILE A 334 15.46 15.14 9.72
C ILE A 334 15.99 15.65 11.05
#